data_AF-A0A1E7NFG9-F1
#
_entry.id   AF-A0A1E7NFG9-F1
#
_cell.length_a   1.000
_cell.length_b   1.000
_cell.length_c   1.000
_cell.angle_alpha   90.00
_cell.angle_beta   90.00
_cell.angle_gamma   90.00
#
_symmetry.space_group_name_H-M   'P 1'
#
loop_
_entity.id
_entity.type
_entity.pdbx_description
1 polymer ?
#
loop_
_entity_poly.entity_id
_entity_poly.type
_entity_poly.pdbx_seq_one_letter_code
_entity_poly.pdbx_strand_id
1 'polypeptide(L)'
;MLFVALLAAQLGVVLGLRERLLTRANPFLPVAVLASAALGAAALYLPFLRDVLETVPLSWGDHAAPAVAGLLGFTTARLRKQGI
;
A
#
# COMPACT_ATOMS: atom_id res chain seq x y z
N MET A 1 -6.87 -7.57 8.54
CA MET A 1 -5.97 -8.13 7.51
C MET A 1 -6.35 -7.73 6.09
N LEU A 2 -7.55 -8.07 5.60
CA LEU A 2 -7.96 -7.85 4.20
C LEU A 2 -7.81 -6.40 3.74
N PHE A 3 -8.33 -5.45 4.52
CA PHE A 3 -8.18 -4.01 4.25
C PHE A 3 -6.72 -3.60 3.98
N VAL A 4 -5.81 -4.01 4.85
CA VAL A 4 -4.38 -3.68 4.76
C VAL A 4 -3.74 -4.38 3.56
N ALA A 5 -4.16 -5.62 3.26
CA ALA A 5 -3.65 -6.36 2.11
C ALA A 5 -4.07 -5.73 0.78
N LEU A 6 -5.34 -5.32 0.66
CA LEU A 6 -5.83 -4.58 -0.50
C LEU A 6 -5.13 -3.21 -0.62
N LEU A 7 -4.95 -2.50 0.51
CA LEU A 7 -4.21 -1.24 0.56
C LEU A 7 -2.76 -1.42 0.09
N ALA A 8 -2.07 -2.45 0.58
CA ALA A 8 -0.69 -2.73 0.17
C ALA A 8 -0.63 -3.07 -1.33
N ALA A 9 -1.54 -3.91 -1.82
CA ALA A 9 -1.63 -4.28 -3.24
C ALA A 9 -1.80 -3.05 -4.14
N GLN A 10 -2.75 -2.16 -3.83
CA GLN A 10 -2.99 -0.95 -4.63
C GLN A 10 -1.81 0.03 -4.59
N LEU A 11 -1.15 0.20 -3.44
CA LEU A 11 0.07 1.02 -3.34
C LEU A 11 1.21 0.40 -4.17
N GLY A 12 1.36 -0.93 -4.11
CA GLY A 12 2.30 -1.67 -4.94
C GLY A 12 2.07 -1.45 -6.43
N VAL A 13 0.82 -1.58 -6.89
CA VAL A 13 0.43 -1.34 -8.29
C VAL A 13 0.77 0.09 -8.72
N VAL A 14 0.40 1.10 -7.92
CA VAL A 14 0.68 2.51 -8.22
C VAL A 14 2.17 2.77 -8.38
N LEU A 15 3.00 2.15 -7.53
CA LEU A 15 4.46 2.22 -7.64
C LEU A 15 5.00 1.48 -8.87
N GLY A 16 4.47 0.29 -9.18
CA GLY A 16 4.90 -0.53 -10.32
C GLY A 16 4.59 0.09 -11.68
N LEU A 17 3.49 0.84 -11.78
CA LEU A 17 3.12 1.60 -12.98
C LEU A 17 3.97 2.85 -13.20
N ARG A 18 4.77 3.28 -12.22
CA ARG A 18 5.67 4.43 -12.44
C ARG A 18 6.70 4.12 -13.52
N GLU A 19 6.93 5.11 -14.36
CA GLU A 19 7.89 5.03 -15.45
C GLU A 19 9.33 5.00 -14.95
N ARG A 20 9.65 5.95 -14.07
CA ARG A 20 10.88 5.96 -13.28
C ARG A 20 10.52 5.90 -11.78
N LEU A 21 11.12 4.96 -11.06
CA LEU A 21 10.85 4.73 -9.64
C LEU A 21 11.21 5.95 -8.77
N LEU A 22 12.25 6.70 -9.14
CA LEU A 22 12.73 7.89 -8.45
C LEU A 22 12.91 9.04 -9.46
N THR A 23 11.79 9.53 -10.01
CA THR A 23 11.78 10.80 -10.74
C THR A 23 11.27 11.92 -9.83
N ARG A 24 12.02 13.04 -9.79
CA ARG A 24 11.63 14.30 -9.12
C ARG A 24 10.61 15.11 -9.91
N ALA A 25 10.26 14.70 -11.13
CA ALA A 25 9.29 15.41 -11.96
C ALA A 25 7.88 15.40 -11.36
N ASN A 26 7.54 14.36 -10.57
CA ASN A 26 6.26 14.29 -9.88
C ASN A 26 6.48 13.80 -8.44
N PRO A 27 6.74 14.72 -7.49
CA PRO A 27 6.89 14.40 -6.08
C PRO A 27 5.55 14.10 -5.40
N PHE A 28 4.42 14.52 -5.98
CA PHE A 28 3.09 14.31 -5.40
C PHE A 28 2.72 12.85 -5.30
N LEU A 29 3.14 12.01 -6.26
CA LEU A 29 2.74 10.60 -6.29
C LEU A 29 3.39 9.79 -5.14
N PRO A 30 4.72 9.87 -4.86
CA PRO A 30 5.29 9.29 -3.64
C PRO A 30 4.67 9.84 -2.36
N VAL A 31 4.39 11.15 -2.30
CA VAL A 31 3.77 11.78 -1.13
C VAL A 31 2.36 11.22 -0.91
N ALA A 32 1.56 11.06 -1.96
CA ALA A 32 0.22 10.49 -1.89
C ALA A 32 0.25 9.01 -1.47
N VAL A 33 1.20 8.23 -1.96
CA VAL A 33 1.42 6.83 -1.56
C VAL A 33 1.77 6.76 -0.06
N LEU A 34 2.69 7.61 0.40
CA LEU A 34 3.07 7.69 1.82
C LEU A 34 1.89 8.16 2.70
N ALA A 35 1.15 9.17 2.27
CA ALA A 35 -0.03 9.66 2.98
C ALA A 35 -1.11 8.57 3.08
N SER A 36 -1.33 7.81 2.01
CA SER A 36 -2.28 6.69 1.98
C SER A 36 -1.85 5.56 2.91
N ALA A 37 -0.56 5.23 2.93
CA ALA A 37 0.00 4.25 3.86
C ALA A 37 -0.16 4.72 5.32
N ALA A 38 0.12 6.00 5.59
CA ALA A 38 -0.06 6.59 6.91
C ALA A 38 -1.54 6.59 7.35
N LEU A 39 -2.46 6.87 6.44
CA LEU A 39 -3.89 6.79 6.71
C LEU A 39 -4.34 5.35 7.00
N GLY A 40 -3.80 4.37 6.28
CA GLY A 40 -4.04 2.95 6.57
C GLY A 40 -3.51 2.52 7.94
N ALA A 41 -2.36 3.06 8.36
CA ALA A 41 -1.83 2.86 9.71
C ALA A 41 -2.72 3.57 10.75
N ALA A 42 -3.17 4.79 10.49
CA ALA A 42 -4.09 5.51 11.36
C ALA A 42 -5.41 4.75 11.54
N ALA A 43 -5.95 4.14 10.49
CA ALA A 43 -7.15 3.29 10.58
C ALA A 43 -6.99 2.08 11.50
N LEU A 44 -5.76 1.62 11.76
CA LEU A 44 -5.46 0.50 12.66
C LEU A 44 -5.10 0.95 14.07
N TYR A 45 -4.38 2.06 14.21
CA TYR A 45 -3.75 2.46 15.46
C TYR A 45 -4.45 3.63 16.16
N LEU A 46 -5.21 4.46 15.44
CA LEU A 46 -5.95 5.58 16.03
C LEU A 46 -7.27 5.05 16.61
N PRO A 47 -7.55 5.22 17.92
CA PRO A 47 -8.69 4.58 18.58
C PRO A 47 -10.04 5.03 17.99
N PHE A 48 -10.20 6.32 17.71
CA PHE A 48 -11.40 6.85 17.06
C PHE A 48 -11.70 6.18 15.71
N LEU A 49 -10.67 6.04 14.86
CA LEU A 49 -10.86 5.41 13.54
C LEU A 49 -11.05 3.90 13.66
N ARG A 50 -10.38 3.27 14.63
CA ARG A 50 -10.54 1.84 14.91
C ARG A 50 -11.98 1.51 15.27
N ASP A 51 -12.58 2.30 16.16
CA ASP A 51 -13.94 2.08 16.62
C ASP A 51 -14.96 2.35 15.49
N VAL A 52 -14.73 3.37 14.67
CA VAL A 52 -15.62 3.71 13.54
C VAL A 52 -15.51 2.71 12.40
N LEU A 53 -14.30 2.23 12.08
CA LEU A 53 -14.05 1.27 10.99
C LEU A 53 -14.10 -0.19 11.48
N GLU A 54 -14.38 -0.42 12.75
CA GLU A 54 -14.42 -1.73 13.40
C GLU A 54 -13.15 -2.56 13.12
N THR A 55 -11.98 -1.91 13.18
CA THR A 55 -10.70 -2.57 12.86
C THR A 55 -10.06 -3.20 14.11
N VAL A 56 -9.23 -4.21 13.87
CA VAL A 56 -8.40 -4.83 14.91
C VAL A 56 -6.95 -4.61 14.53
N PRO A 57 -6.07 -4.19 15.48
CA PRO A 57 -4.64 -4.05 15.22
C PRO A 57 -4.07 -5.40 14.75
N LEU A 58 -3.24 -5.35 13.70
CA LEU A 58 -2.60 -6.56 13.17
C LEU A 58 -1.53 -7.06 14.14
N SER A 59 -1.47 -8.38 14.32
CA SER A 59 -0.34 -9.04 14.95
C SER A 59 0.88 -9.02 14.03
N TRP A 60 2.10 -9.18 14.57
CA TRP A 60 3.32 -9.20 13.76
C TRP A 60 3.31 -10.24 12.64
N GLY A 61 2.70 -11.41 12.87
CA GLY A 61 2.54 -12.46 11.84
C GLY A 61 1.59 -12.05 10.71
N ASP A 62 0.68 -11.13 10.95
CA ASP A 62 -0.40 -10.76 10.04
C ASP A 62 0.07 -9.77 8.97
N HIS A 63 1.26 -9.19 9.14
CA HIS A 63 1.87 -8.27 8.17
C HIS A 63 2.43 -9.00 6.94
N ALA A 64 2.66 -10.31 7.02
CA ALA A 64 3.17 -11.09 5.90
C ALA A 64 2.24 -11.05 4.68
N ALA A 65 0.94 -11.24 4.89
CA ALA A 65 -0.02 -11.25 3.79
C ALA A 65 -0.13 -9.89 3.07
N PRO A 66 -0.26 -8.74 3.76
CA PRO A 66 -0.17 -7.44 3.13
C PRO A 66 1.16 -7.17 2.42
N ALA A 67 2.29 -7.58 3.01
CA ALA A 67 3.59 -7.41 2.38
C ALA A 67 3.69 -8.18 1.05
N VAL A 68 3.25 -9.45 1.03
CA VAL A 68 3.19 -10.27 -0.18
C VAL A 68 2.23 -9.65 -1.20
N ALA A 69 1.05 -9.21 -0.77
CA ALA A 69 0.07 -8.58 -1.66
C ALA A 69 0.61 -7.29 -2.31
N GLY A 70 1.31 -6.44 -1.54
CA GLY A 70 1.97 -5.25 -2.06
C GLY A 70 3.10 -5.58 -3.04
N LEU A 71 3.90 -6.60 -2.74
CA LEU A 71 4.98 -7.04 -3.60
C LEU A 71 4.45 -7.63 -4.92
N LEU A 72 3.40 -8.45 -4.86
CA LEU A 72 2.71 -8.96 -6.05
C LEU A 72 2.07 -7.84 -6.87
N GLY A 73 1.39 -6.89 -6.22
CA GLY A 73 0.82 -5.72 -6.90
C GLY A 73 1.88 -4.90 -7.64
N PHE A 74 3.04 -4.71 -7.01
CA PHE A 74 4.18 -4.03 -7.62
C PHE A 74 4.78 -4.82 -8.80
N THR A 75 5.11 -6.09 -8.60
CA THR A 75 5.78 -6.91 -9.63
C THR A 75 4.88 -7.12 -10.85
N THR A 76 3.60 -7.45 -10.65
CA THR A 76 2.63 -7.62 -11.74
C THR A 76 2.44 -6.33 -12.54
N ALA A 77 2.28 -5.20 -11.86
CA ALA A 77 2.16 -3.90 -12.53
C ALA A 77 3.44 -3.52 -13.28
N ARG A 78 4.61 -3.85 -12.74
CA ARG A 78 5.90 -3.58 -13.35
C ARG A 78 6.15 -4.44 -14.60
N LEU A 79 5.86 -5.73 -14.53
CA LEU A 79 5.97 -6.67 -15.65
C LEU A 79 5.05 -6.25 -16.80
N ARG A 80 3.78 -5.98 -16.49
CA ARG A 80 2.80 -5.46 -17.46
C ARG A 80 3.30 -4.20 -18.15
N LYS A 81 3.91 -3.29 -17.38
CA LYS A 81 4.48 -2.05 -17.92
C LYS A 81 5.70 -2.31 -18.81
N GLN A 82 6.50 -3.34 -18.51
CA GLN A 82 7.67 -3.74 -19.29
C GLN A 82 7.30 -4.54 -20.56
N GLY A 83 6.03 -4.86 -20.77
CA GLY A 83 5.55 -5.60 -21.95
C GLY A 83 5.76 -7.11 -21.86
N ILE A 84 5.97 -7.63 -20.63
CA ILE A 84 5.98 -9.06 -20.31
C ILE A 84 4.60 -9.43 -19.77
#